data_AF-A0A2D9D6K7-F1
#
_entry.id   AF-A0A2D9D6K7-F1
#
_cell.length_a   1.000
_cell.length_b   1.000
_cell.length_c   1.000
_cell.angle_alpha   90.00
_cell.angle_beta   90.00
_cell.angle_gamma   90.00
#
_symmetry.space_group_name_H-M   'P 1'
#
loop_
_entity.id
_entity.type
_entity.pdbx_description
1 polymer ?
#
loop_
_entity_poly.entity_id
_entity_poly.type
_entity_poly.pdbx_seq_one_letter_code
_entity_poly.pdbx_strand_id
1 'polypeptide(L)'
;MKRIFHLVFILCFLIFSCEKNQNAPKDYSGTYDCLVYGSSFNIFDSTTWGASGPPTQTTLDVVQNGSFITVDNDFTFHCDSVADENTYTEYQGSTDYTIRFYSNDSIYYRIYSGGLGGSWSSNYVGKKM
;
A
#
# COMPACT_ATOMS: atom_id res chain seq x y z
N MET A 1 47.00 -8.82 -26.14
CA MET A 1 46.61 -8.54 -24.73
C MET A 1 45.69 -7.33 -24.56
N LYS A 2 45.86 -6.21 -25.28
CA LYS A 2 45.00 -5.00 -25.15
C LYS A 2 43.49 -5.21 -25.41
N ARG A 3 43.11 -6.15 -26.30
CA ARG A 3 41.69 -6.41 -26.66
C ARG A 3 40.90 -7.14 -25.57
N ILE A 4 41.56 -7.94 -24.74
CA ILE A 4 40.90 -8.69 -23.65
C ILE A 4 40.49 -7.74 -22.52
N PHE A 5 41.34 -6.75 -22.21
CA PHE A 5 41.04 -5.73 -21.20
C PHE A 5 39.80 -4.88 -21.53
N HIS A 6 39.56 -4.56 -22.80
CA HIS A 6 38.38 -3.79 -23.20
C HIS A 6 37.08 -4.61 -23.06
N LEU A 7 37.13 -5.91 -23.37
CA LEU A 7 35.98 -6.82 -23.23
C LEU A 7 35.56 -6.99 -21.76
N VAL A 8 36.52 -7.11 -20.84
CA VAL A 8 36.24 -7.21 -19.40
C VAL A 8 35.62 -5.90 -18.87
N PHE A 9 36.12 -4.75 -19.31
CA PHE A 9 35.61 -3.45 -18.87
C PHE A 9 34.16 -3.19 -19.32
N ILE A 10 33.81 -3.58 -20.55
CA ILE A 10 32.44 -3.48 -21.07
C ILE A 10 31.50 -4.43 -20.32
N LEU A 11 31.95 -5.65 -20.01
CA LEU A 11 31.15 -6.61 -19.26
C LEU A 11 30.82 -6.09 -17.84
N CYS A 12 31.79 -5.49 -17.15
CA CYS A 12 31.54 -4.85 -15.85
C CYS A 12 30.52 -3.71 -15.94
N PHE A 13 30.61 -2.85 -16.97
CA PHE A 13 29.63 -1.77 -17.17
C PHE A 13 28.21 -2.29 -17.45
N LEU A 14 28.08 -3.41 -18.16
CA LEU A 14 26.78 -4.04 -18.45
C LEU A 14 26.16 -4.69 -17.20
N ILE A 15 26.98 -5.31 -16.34
CA ILE A 15 26.51 -5.89 -15.07
C ILE A 15 26.03 -4.77 -14.12
N PHE A 16 26.79 -3.69 -13.97
CA PHE A 16 26.41 -2.53 -13.14
C PHE A 16 25.21 -1.74 -13.70
N SER A 17 24.98 -1.75 -15.01
CA SER A 17 23.80 -1.09 -15.60
C SER A 17 22.52 -1.91 -15.42
N CYS A 18 22.63 -3.22 -15.17
CA CYS A 18 21.49 -4.10 -14.98
C CYS A 18 20.91 -4.02 -13.55
N GLU A 19 21.76 -3.82 -12.54
CA GLU A 19 21.31 -3.69 -11.13
C GLU A 19 20.41 -2.46 -10.91
N LYS A 20 20.57 -1.40 -11.70
CA LYS A 20 19.80 -0.16 -11.52
C LYS A 20 18.34 -0.25 -11.95
N ASN A 21 17.96 -1.27 -12.71
CA ASN A 21 16.59 -1.44 -13.21
C ASN A 21 15.70 -2.32 -12.31
N GLN A 22 16.26 -2.98 -11.29
CA GLN A 22 15.47 -3.73 -10.31
C GLN A 22 14.91 -2.84 -9.18
N ASN A 23 15.40 -1.60 -9.08
CA ASN A 23 14.99 -0.62 -8.06
C ASN A 23 14.10 0.48 -8.63
N ALA A 24 13.57 0.34 -9.85
CA ALA A 24 12.51 1.21 -10.30
C ALA A 24 11.30 0.96 -9.38
N PRO A 25 10.75 1.97 -8.70
CA PRO A 25 9.61 1.77 -7.81
C PRO A 25 8.49 1.13 -8.62
N LYS A 26 7.99 -0.02 -8.15
CA LYS A 26 6.82 -0.68 -8.73
C LYS A 26 5.71 0.37 -8.87
N ASP A 27 5.06 0.42 -10.02
CA ASP A 27 3.94 1.32 -10.25
C ASP A 27 2.70 0.82 -9.49
N TYR A 28 2.43 1.47 -8.36
CA TYR A 28 1.29 1.17 -7.50
C TYR A 28 0.02 1.95 -7.91
N SER A 29 0.12 2.88 -8.86
CA SER A 29 -1.00 3.76 -9.22
C SER A 29 -2.10 3.05 -9.99
N GLY A 30 -3.36 3.34 -9.71
CA GLY A 30 -4.53 2.80 -10.40
C GLY A 30 -5.76 2.69 -9.52
N THR A 31 -6.87 2.27 -10.12
CA THR A 31 -8.12 2.00 -9.41
C THR A 31 -8.21 0.52 -9.06
N TYR A 32 -8.50 0.23 -7.80
CA TYR A 32 -8.64 -1.12 -7.26
C TYR A 32 -10.11 -1.39 -6.95
N ASP A 33 -10.64 -2.48 -7.47
CA ASP A 33 -11.97 -2.98 -7.12
C ASP A 33 -11.87 -3.78 -5.81
N CYS A 34 -12.49 -3.28 -4.75
CA CYS A 34 -12.30 -3.70 -3.37
C CYS A 34 -13.58 -4.18 -2.70
N LEU A 35 -13.44 -5.28 -1.94
CA LEU A 35 -14.39 -5.67 -0.91
C LEU A 35 -14.02 -4.98 0.40
N VAL A 36 -15.00 -4.29 0.99
CA VAL A 36 -14.86 -3.66 2.30
C VAL A 36 -15.37 -4.60 3.38
N TYR A 37 -14.48 -5.00 4.29
CA TYR A 37 -14.78 -5.83 5.45
C TYR A 37 -14.67 -5.04 6.74
N GLY A 38 -15.48 -5.42 7.73
CA GLY A 38 -15.27 -5.00 9.11
C GLY A 38 -15.41 -3.50 9.34
N SER A 39 -16.31 -2.83 8.58
CA SER A 39 -16.86 -1.51 8.91
C SER A 39 -17.62 -1.60 10.24
N SER A 40 -16.88 -1.67 11.33
CA SER A 40 -17.39 -1.72 12.69
C SER A 40 -17.34 -0.33 13.27
N PHE A 41 -18.37 0.02 14.04
CA PHE A 41 -18.42 1.24 14.83
C PHE A 41 -18.76 0.84 16.26
N ASN A 42 -17.96 1.30 17.21
CA ASN A 42 -18.15 1.05 18.63
C ASN A 42 -18.29 2.39 19.34
N ILE A 43 -19.32 2.54 20.19
CA ILE A 43 -19.42 3.62 21.17
C ILE A 43 -19.28 2.98 22.54
N PHE A 44 -18.23 3.32 23.28
CA PHE A 44 -17.90 2.66 24.56
C PHE A 44 -18.93 2.91 25.68
N ASP A 45 -19.79 3.93 25.53
CA ASP A 45 -20.91 4.24 26.45
C ASP A 45 -22.25 3.65 26.00
N SER A 46 -22.25 2.82 24.95
CA SER A 46 -23.43 2.06 24.53
C SER A 46 -23.11 0.57 24.55
N THR A 47 -24.03 -0.25 25.05
CA THR A 47 -23.95 -1.71 24.90
C THR A 47 -24.16 -2.18 23.45
N THR A 48 -24.30 -1.25 22.51
CA THR A 48 -24.62 -1.49 21.12
C THR A 48 -23.33 -1.61 20.32
N TRP A 49 -22.89 -2.84 20.09
CA TRP A 49 -21.91 -3.12 19.03
C TRP A 49 -22.61 -2.87 17.69
N GLY A 50 -22.14 -1.90 16.93
CA GLY A 50 -22.54 -1.77 15.52
C GLY A 50 -22.07 -3.03 14.80
N ALA A 51 -23.00 -3.94 14.50
CA ALA A 51 -22.69 -5.13 13.72
C ALA A 51 -22.10 -4.72 12.38
N SER A 52 -20.98 -5.34 12.00
CA SER A 52 -20.43 -5.23 10.65
C SER A 52 -21.53 -5.62 9.66
N GLY A 53 -21.94 -4.69 8.80
CA GLY A 53 -22.82 -5.01 7.69
C GLY A 53 -22.19 -6.06 6.76
N PRO A 54 -22.96 -6.63 5.82
CA PRO A 54 -22.39 -7.48 4.78
C PRO A 54 -21.27 -6.72 4.04
N PRO A 55 -20.23 -7.42 3.55
CA PRO A 55 -19.18 -6.77 2.78
C PRO A 55 -19.76 -6.00 1.61
N THR A 56 -19.30 -4.77 1.41
CA THR A 56 -19.72 -3.91 0.30
C THR A 56 -18.61 -3.80 -0.73
N GLN A 57 -18.97 -3.79 -2.01
CA GLN A 57 -18.02 -3.52 -3.09
C GLN A 57 -17.82 -1.99 -3.22
N THR A 58 -16.57 -1.55 -3.36
CA THR A 58 -16.20 -0.16 -3.63
C THR A 58 -14.92 -0.13 -4.47
N THR A 59 -14.58 1.04 -5.01
CA THR A 59 -13.27 1.29 -5.59
C THR A 59 -12.36 2.03 -4.61
N LEU A 60 -11.05 1.78 -4.71
CA LEU A 60 -9.98 2.59 -4.11
C LEU A 60 -9.10 3.16 -5.23
N ASP A 61 -8.92 4.47 -5.26
CA ASP A 61 -8.00 5.13 -6.18
C ASP A 61 -6.64 5.34 -5.52
N VAL A 62 -5.59 4.82 -6.15
CA VAL A 62 -4.20 5.02 -5.73
C VAL A 62 -3.50 5.91 -6.72
N VAL A 63 -3.02 7.07 -6.25
CA VAL A 63 -2.25 8.01 -7.08
C VAL A 63 -0.79 7.96 -6.63
N GLN A 64 0.12 7.72 -7.57
CA GLN A 64 1.57 7.78 -7.32
C GLN A 64 2.17 9.05 -7.90
N ASN A 65 2.90 9.81 -7.06
CA ASN A 65 3.65 10.98 -7.46
C ASN A 65 5.10 10.85 -6.99
N GLY A 66 5.98 10.41 -7.90
CA GLY A 66 7.36 10.09 -7.57
C GLY A 66 7.47 8.91 -6.59
N SER A 67 8.07 9.15 -5.44
CA SER A 67 8.27 8.15 -4.38
C SER A 67 7.12 8.08 -3.37
N PHE A 68 6.01 8.75 -3.64
CA PHE A 68 4.86 8.80 -2.75
C PHE A 68 3.61 8.25 -3.42
N ILE A 69 2.82 7.52 -2.65
CA ILE A 69 1.51 6.98 -3.04
C ILE A 69 0.45 7.57 -2.12
N THR A 70 -0.69 7.98 -2.67
CA THR A 70 -1.86 8.46 -1.92
C THR A 70 -3.04 7.56 -2.22
N VAL A 71 -3.72 7.06 -1.19
CA VAL A 71 -4.94 6.24 -1.32
C VAL A 71 -6.16 7.11 -1.05
N ASP A 72 -7.10 7.19 -1.99
CA ASP A 72 -8.38 7.93 -1.90
C ASP A 72 -8.27 9.40 -1.46
N ASN A 73 -7.12 10.05 -1.72
CA ASN A 73 -6.79 11.39 -1.19
C ASN A 73 -6.77 11.47 0.36
N ASP A 74 -6.66 10.34 1.05
CA ASP A 74 -6.68 10.25 2.52
C ASP A 74 -5.25 10.29 3.09
N PHE A 75 -4.51 9.19 2.96
CA PHE A 75 -3.15 9.07 3.51
C PHE A 75 -2.08 8.85 2.46
N THR A 76 -0.91 9.45 2.67
CA THR A 76 0.27 9.35 1.79
C THR A 76 1.34 8.46 2.39
N PHE A 77 1.80 7.45 1.65
CA PHE A 77 2.89 6.56 2.03
C PHE A 77 4.10 6.75 1.11
N HIS A 78 5.30 6.46 1.61
CA HIS A 78 6.49 6.36 0.78
C HIS A 78 6.52 4.97 0.10
N CYS A 79 6.91 4.90 -1.17
CA CYS A 79 6.98 3.64 -1.93
C CYS A 79 7.89 2.60 -1.27
N ASP A 80 9.00 3.04 -0.67
CA ASP A 80 9.94 2.14 0.03
C ASP A 80 9.30 1.45 1.25
N SER A 81 8.29 2.07 1.88
CA SER A 81 7.59 1.49 3.02
C SER A 81 6.79 0.24 2.65
N VAL A 82 6.36 0.14 1.38
CA VAL A 82 5.49 -0.93 0.87
C VAL A 82 6.15 -1.80 -0.19
N ALA A 83 7.44 -1.57 -0.44
CA ALA A 83 8.24 -2.38 -1.36
C ALA A 83 8.27 -3.86 -0.91
N ASP A 84 8.47 -4.76 -1.87
CA ASP A 84 8.60 -6.21 -1.63
C ASP A 84 7.44 -6.84 -0.86
N GLU A 85 6.23 -6.33 -1.09
CA GLU A 85 5.00 -6.73 -0.40
C GLU A 85 5.01 -6.53 1.13
N ASN A 86 5.82 -5.60 1.62
CA ASN A 86 5.83 -5.26 3.03
C ASN A 86 4.49 -4.66 3.46
N THR A 87 4.06 -5.05 4.66
CA THR A 87 2.93 -4.40 5.33
C THR A 87 3.45 -3.22 6.13
N TYR A 88 2.93 -2.03 5.86
CA TYR A 88 3.32 -0.82 6.56
C TYR A 88 2.14 -0.28 7.35
N THR A 89 2.40 0.21 8.57
CA THR A 89 1.41 0.90 9.40
C THR A 89 1.99 2.22 9.87
N GLU A 90 1.24 3.30 9.65
CA GLU A 90 1.58 4.66 10.10
C GLU A 90 0.50 5.17 11.05
N TYR A 91 0.90 5.98 12.04
CA TYR A 91 0.00 6.54 13.03
C TYR A 91 -0.06 8.06 12.89
N GLN A 92 -1.26 8.60 12.64
CA GLN A 92 -1.51 10.04 12.58
C GLN A 92 -2.60 10.42 13.58
N GLY A 93 -2.18 10.96 14.73
CA GLY A 93 -3.11 11.30 15.82
C GLY A 93 -3.76 10.05 16.42
N SER A 94 -5.08 9.91 16.27
CA SER A 94 -5.86 8.77 16.75
C SER A 94 -6.17 7.72 15.68
N THR A 95 -5.58 7.88 14.48
CA THR A 95 -5.85 7.05 13.31
C THR A 95 -4.59 6.26 12.93
N ASP A 96 -4.73 4.95 12.70
CA ASP A 96 -3.73 4.10 12.07
C ASP A 96 -4.14 3.77 10.63
N TYR A 97 -3.17 3.91 9.73
CA TYR A 97 -3.30 3.55 8.33
C TYR A 97 -2.37 2.38 8.03
N THR A 98 -2.93 1.25 7.63
CA THR A 98 -2.16 0.06 7.23
C THR A 98 -2.31 -0.18 5.74
N ILE A 99 -1.21 -0.48 5.04
CA ILE A 99 -1.22 -0.73 3.60
C ILE A 99 -0.26 -1.87 3.23
N ARG A 100 -0.62 -2.64 2.21
CA ARG A 100 0.23 -3.60 1.52
C ARG A 100 -0.18 -3.73 0.05
N PHE A 101 0.80 -3.75 -0.85
CA PHE A 101 0.60 -4.18 -2.23
C PHE A 101 1.14 -5.60 -2.41
N TYR A 102 0.49 -6.38 -3.26
CA TYR A 102 0.90 -7.73 -3.59
C TYR A 102 1.47 -7.77 -5.02
N SER A 103 2.26 -8.80 -5.33
CA SER A 103 2.83 -9.05 -6.65
C SER A 103 1.77 -9.24 -7.74
N ASN A 104 0.59 -9.74 -7.37
CA ASN A 104 -0.55 -10.02 -8.26
C ASN A 104 -1.50 -8.82 -8.45
N ASP A 105 -0.99 -7.60 -8.30
CA ASP A 105 -1.73 -6.33 -8.39
C ASP A 105 -2.96 -6.26 -7.45
N SER A 106 -2.86 -6.92 -6.29
CA SER A 106 -3.83 -6.77 -5.21
C SER A 106 -3.36 -5.77 -4.16
N ILE A 107 -4.31 -5.21 -3.42
CA ILE A 107 -4.09 -4.26 -2.33
C ILE A 107 -4.81 -4.74 -1.06
N TYR A 108 -4.15 -4.54 0.08
CA TYR A 108 -4.79 -4.46 1.38
C TYR A 108 -4.60 -3.05 1.91
N TYR A 109 -5.70 -2.41 2.30
CA TYR A 109 -5.68 -1.10 2.94
C TYR A 109 -6.62 -1.12 4.14
N ARG A 110 -6.19 -0.60 5.28
CA ARG A 110 -7.01 -0.51 6.48
C ARG A 110 -6.86 0.87 7.09
N ILE A 111 -8.00 1.44 7.46
CA ILE A 111 -8.07 2.63 8.29
C ILE A 111 -8.71 2.19 9.60
N TYR A 112 -8.07 2.47 10.72
CA TYR A 112 -8.73 2.40 12.01
C TYR A 112 -8.53 3.72 12.75
N SER A 113 -9.56 4.16 13.44
CA SER A 113 -9.50 5.36 14.26
C SER A 113 -10.30 5.10 15.52
N GLY A 114 -9.77 5.52 16.66
CA GLY A 114 -10.46 5.33 17.92
C GLY A 114 -9.94 6.19 19.05
N GLY A 115 -10.80 6.38 20.05
CA GLY A 115 -10.51 7.11 21.27
C GLY A 115 -11.47 6.69 22.38
N LEU A 116 -11.45 7.41 23.51
CA LEU A 116 -12.20 7.04 24.71
C LEU A 116 -13.72 6.92 24.51
N GLY A 117 -14.28 7.58 23.49
CA GLY A 117 -15.71 7.56 23.18
C GLY A 117 -16.15 6.52 22.14
N GLY A 118 -15.21 5.91 21.43
CA GLY A 118 -15.53 4.93 20.40
C GLY A 118 -14.41 4.61 19.44
N SER A 119 -14.63 3.65 18.56
CA SER A 119 -13.70 3.31 17.48
C SER A 119 -14.44 2.91 16.21
N TRP A 120 -13.75 3.07 15.08
CA TRP A 120 -14.18 2.53 13.81
C TRP A 120 -13.00 1.95 13.04
N SER A 121 -13.29 0.98 12.17
CA SER A 121 -12.31 0.41 11.25
C SER A 121 -12.94 0.20 9.89
N SER A 122 -12.18 0.30 8.81
CA SER A 122 -12.57 -0.20 7.50
C SER A 122 -11.38 -0.92 6.87
N ASN A 123 -11.61 -2.12 6.35
CA ASN A 123 -10.59 -2.94 5.70
C ASN A 123 -10.99 -3.13 4.25
N TYR A 124 -10.10 -2.78 3.32
CA TYR A 124 -10.29 -2.88 1.90
C TYR A 124 -9.34 -3.96 1.38
N VAL A 125 -9.90 -4.95 0.70
CA VAL A 125 -9.13 -5.98 0.00
C VAL A 125 -9.60 -5.97 -1.44
N GLY A 126 -8.70 -5.66 -2.37
CA GLY A 126 -9.08 -5.55 -3.76
C GLY A 126 -7.98 -5.83 -4.76
N LYS A 127 -8.34 -5.71 -6.03
CA LYS A 127 -7.44 -5.95 -7.15
C LYS A 127 -7.55 -4.81 -8.16
N LYS A 128 -6.41 -4.46 -8.77
CA LYS A 128 -6.32 -3.44 -9.81
C LYS A 128 -7.20 -3.82 -11.00
N MET A 129 -7.96 -2.83 -11.52
CA MET A 129 -8.83 -2.96 -12.69
C MET A 129 -8.06 -2.92 -14.01
#